data_AF-A0A2S8XXV4-F1
#
_entry.id   AF-A0A2S8XXV4-F1
#
_cell.length_a   1.000
_cell.length_b   1.000
_cell.length_c   1.000
_cell.angle_alpha   90.00
_cell.angle_beta   90.00
_cell.angle_gamma   90.00
#
_symmetry.space_group_name_H-M   'P 1'
#
loop_
_entity.id
_entity.type
_entity.pdbx_description
1 polymer ?
#
loop_
_entity_poly.entity_id
_entity_poly.type
_entity_poly.pdbx_seq_one_letter_code
_entity_poly.pdbx_strand_id
1 'polypeptide(L)'
;MNQPVSLRDTPIGFIAKLRFWLENYFGIEGQGSTLRREVIAGATTFLAAAYVIVVNPDINSAAGIPFSAGVTATVLVSFLGTLAMALYAKNPILIAPGMGINILFAYTMVVGAKIPLQIALGCVLWGSVIFTVLAFFNVRQAVIDGIPASLRNAISCGMGLFIALIGLVNAKFISADPFTVVHAAPFNPIILTFLAGLMVTIALVARKVPGALILGIIATTLMAIPIGRLWGDATAYWPEGAASVTLVNWSGLFAAPDFSFLGQVDLLGSLRLEYLPYIFVLVFTNFFESLSTFLGISEAGNLKDADGNPRNIKQSMHVDALAALASAPLG
;
A
#
# COMPACT_ATOMS: atom_id res chain seq x y z
N MET A 1 18.69 -25.97 -54.80
CA MET A 1 19.41 -26.36 -53.58
C MET A 1 19.43 -25.16 -52.64
N ASN A 2 18.53 -25.11 -51.66
CA ASN A 2 18.61 -24.17 -50.53
C ASN A 2 18.10 -24.94 -49.32
N GLN A 3 19.02 -25.44 -48.51
CA GLN A 3 18.70 -26.14 -47.26
C GLN A 3 18.19 -25.13 -46.23
N PRO A 4 17.21 -25.50 -45.39
CA PRO A 4 16.83 -24.68 -44.25
C PRO A 4 17.97 -24.71 -43.21
N VAL A 5 18.41 -23.52 -42.79
CA VAL A 5 19.38 -23.35 -41.70
C VAL A 5 18.74 -23.90 -40.42
N SER A 6 19.14 -25.10 -40.04
CA SER A 6 18.85 -25.72 -38.75
C SER A 6 19.59 -24.95 -37.65
N LEU A 7 18.90 -24.03 -36.98
CA LEU A 7 19.35 -23.44 -35.71
C LEU A 7 19.13 -24.42 -34.55
N ARG A 8 19.66 -25.64 -34.67
CA ARG A 8 19.90 -26.53 -33.53
C ARG A 8 21.35 -26.32 -33.10
N ASP A 9 21.52 -26.13 -31.79
CA ASP A 9 22.79 -26.28 -31.08
C ASP A 9 23.73 -25.06 -31.01
N THR A 10 23.22 -23.94 -30.50
CA THR A 10 24.04 -23.09 -29.63
C THR A 10 23.58 -23.31 -28.18
N PRO A 11 24.49 -23.50 -27.21
CA PRO A 11 24.12 -23.52 -25.81
C PRO A 11 23.69 -22.09 -25.44
N ILE A 12 22.43 -21.78 -25.69
CA ILE A 12 21.81 -20.55 -25.23
C ILE A 12 21.92 -20.60 -23.70
N GLY A 13 22.87 -19.83 -23.16
CA GLY A 13 23.08 -19.73 -21.72
C GLY A 13 21.76 -19.42 -21.02
N PHE A 14 21.62 -19.84 -19.76
CA PHE A 14 20.39 -19.67 -18.98
C PHE A 14 19.76 -18.27 -19.13
N ILE A 15 20.59 -17.23 -19.14
CA ILE A 15 20.19 -15.82 -19.32
C ILE A 15 19.51 -15.58 -20.67
N ALA A 16 20.01 -16.16 -21.75
CA ALA A 16 19.44 -15.98 -23.08
C ALA A 16 18.15 -16.81 -23.28
N LYS A 17 18.02 -17.97 -22.61
CA LYS A 17 16.74 -18.72 -22.55
C LYS A 17 15.69 -17.94 -21.75
N LEU A 18 16.08 -17.36 -20.63
CA LEU A 18 15.22 -16.51 -19.82
C LEU A 18 14.77 -15.26 -20.58
N ARG A 19 15.69 -14.58 -21.28
CA ARG A 19 15.37 -13.43 -22.13
C ARG A 19 14.36 -13.80 -23.21
N PHE A 20 14.56 -14.92 -23.91
CA PHE A 20 13.64 -15.40 -24.95
C PHE A 20 12.25 -15.75 -24.38
N TRP A 21 12.21 -16.38 -23.20
CA TRP A 21 10.93 -16.67 -22.54
C TRP A 21 10.18 -15.41 -22.11
N LEU A 22 10.89 -14.45 -21.50
CA LEU A 22 10.32 -13.16 -21.08
C LEU A 22 9.80 -12.37 -22.28
N GLU A 23 10.55 -12.36 -23.38
CA GLU A 23 10.15 -11.70 -24.62
C GLU A 23 8.88 -12.34 -25.21
N ASN A 24 8.82 -13.67 -25.29
CA ASN A 24 7.64 -14.36 -25.81
C ASN A 24 6.41 -14.24 -24.90
N TYR A 25 6.59 -14.19 -23.58
CA TYR A 25 5.48 -14.16 -22.63
C TYR A 25 4.85 -12.76 -22.49
N PHE A 26 5.70 -11.72 -22.43
CA PHE A 26 5.30 -10.34 -22.18
C PHE A 26 5.30 -9.46 -23.44
N GLY A 27 6.04 -9.82 -24.50
CA GLY A 27 6.16 -9.01 -25.71
C GLY A 27 6.79 -7.65 -25.45
N ILE A 28 7.97 -7.62 -24.82
CA ILE A 28 8.62 -6.41 -24.30
C ILE A 28 9.08 -5.49 -25.45
N GLU A 29 9.74 -6.06 -26.47
CA GLU A 29 10.18 -5.32 -27.67
C GLU A 29 8.97 -4.90 -28.52
N GLY A 30 7.92 -5.74 -28.58
CA GLY A 30 6.65 -5.41 -29.24
C GLY A 30 5.91 -4.21 -28.61
N GLN A 31 6.17 -3.93 -27.34
CA GLN A 31 5.66 -2.74 -26.62
C GLN A 31 6.65 -1.55 -26.69
N GLY A 32 7.72 -1.65 -27.48
CA GLY A 32 8.72 -0.58 -27.64
C GLY A 32 9.65 -0.41 -26.43
N SER A 33 9.79 -1.44 -25.58
CA SER A 33 10.66 -1.42 -24.42
C SER A 33 11.85 -2.40 -24.56
N THR A 34 12.75 -2.40 -23.58
CA THR A 34 13.89 -3.33 -23.52
C THR A 34 13.98 -3.93 -22.13
N LEU A 35 14.53 -5.15 -22.01
CA LEU A 35 14.72 -5.82 -20.71
C LEU A 35 15.45 -4.93 -19.69
N ARG A 36 16.47 -4.19 -20.11
CA ARG A 36 17.19 -3.25 -19.24
C ARG A 36 16.27 -2.12 -18.74
N ARG A 37 15.44 -1.57 -19.61
CA ARG A 37 14.47 -0.52 -19.26
C ARG A 37 13.43 -1.04 -18.27
N GLU A 38 12.92 -2.25 -18.48
CA GLU A 38 11.95 -2.90 -17.58
C GLU A 38 12.54 -3.18 -16.19
N VAL A 39 13.77 -3.68 -16.10
CA VAL A 39 14.44 -3.91 -14.80
C VAL A 39 14.64 -2.60 -14.04
N ILE A 40 15.08 -1.54 -14.73
CA ILE A 40 15.25 -0.22 -14.11
C ILE A 40 13.89 0.37 -13.70
N ALA A 41 12.86 0.21 -14.52
CA ALA A 41 11.50 0.66 -14.21
C ALA A 41 10.96 -0.08 -12.97
N GLY A 42 11.11 -1.40 -12.91
CA GLY A 42 10.72 -2.20 -11.75
C GLY A 42 11.44 -1.80 -10.46
N ALA A 43 12.76 -1.60 -10.52
CA ALA A 43 13.55 -1.10 -9.39
C ALA A 43 13.10 0.30 -8.94
N THR A 44 12.78 1.16 -9.91
CA THR A 44 12.28 2.51 -9.65
C THR A 44 10.91 2.50 -8.98
N THR A 45 9.99 1.67 -9.46
CA THR A 45 8.66 1.47 -8.86
C THR A 45 8.76 0.89 -7.46
N PHE A 46 9.65 -0.08 -7.24
CA PHE A 46 9.92 -0.63 -5.91
C PHE A 46 10.42 0.45 -4.95
N LEU A 47 11.44 1.24 -5.33
CA LEU A 47 11.93 2.34 -4.50
C LEU A 47 10.84 3.40 -4.24
N ALA A 48 9.95 3.66 -5.20
CA ALA A 48 8.85 4.60 -5.00
C ALA A 48 7.85 4.13 -3.95
N ALA A 49 7.60 2.82 -3.86
CA ALA A 49 6.61 2.24 -2.96
C ALA A 49 7.20 1.63 -1.67
N ALA A 50 8.51 1.48 -1.55
CA ALA A 50 9.12 0.78 -0.41
C ALA A 50 8.91 1.47 0.94
N TYR A 51 8.46 2.73 0.97
CA TYR A 51 8.02 3.37 2.23
C TYR A 51 6.87 2.61 2.90
N VAL A 52 6.03 1.91 2.12
CA VAL A 52 4.88 1.14 2.62
C VAL A 52 5.32 0.00 3.55
N ILE A 53 6.56 -0.51 3.37
CA ILE A 53 7.14 -1.56 4.21
C ILE A 53 7.27 -1.10 5.68
N VAL A 54 7.38 0.21 5.92
CA VAL A 54 7.48 0.78 7.28
C VAL A 54 6.16 1.40 7.71
N VAL A 55 5.51 2.16 6.83
CA VAL A 55 4.33 2.95 7.21
C VAL A 55 3.10 2.07 7.45
N ASN A 56 2.88 1.02 6.65
CA ASN A 56 1.71 0.16 6.86
C ASN A 56 1.80 -0.62 8.20
N PRO A 57 2.94 -1.25 8.54
CA PRO A 57 3.10 -1.89 9.85
C PRO A 57 3.04 -0.93 11.04
N ASP A 58 3.53 0.30 10.88
CA ASP A 58 3.42 1.34 11.91
C ASP A 58 1.94 1.69 12.21
N ILE A 59 1.14 1.93 11.17
CA ILE A 59 -0.30 2.17 11.31
C ILE A 59 -1.00 0.96 11.95
N ASN A 60 -0.71 -0.24 11.47
CA ASN A 60 -1.31 -1.48 12.00
C ASN A 60 -0.86 -1.77 13.45
N SER A 61 0.31 -1.28 13.87
CA SER A 61 0.77 -1.40 15.25
C SER A 61 -0.08 -0.60 16.23
N ALA A 62 -0.67 0.53 15.79
CA ALA A 62 -1.64 1.26 16.59
C ALA A 62 -2.93 0.44 16.85
N ALA A 63 -3.23 -0.54 15.98
CA ALA A 63 -4.33 -1.48 16.16
C ALA A 63 -3.96 -2.68 17.05
N GLY A 64 -2.68 -2.86 17.38
CA GLY A 64 -2.17 -3.98 18.18
C GLY A 64 -1.53 -5.12 17.37
N ILE A 65 -1.34 -4.97 16.06
CA ILE A 65 -0.58 -5.92 15.25
C ILE A 65 0.92 -5.71 15.51
N PRO A 66 1.71 -6.74 15.88
CA PRO A 66 3.15 -6.58 16.05
C PRO A 66 3.81 -6.05 14.77
N PHE A 67 4.72 -5.07 14.90
CA PHE A 67 5.36 -4.42 13.75
C PHE A 67 6.05 -5.44 12.82
N SER A 68 6.77 -6.42 13.37
CA SER A 68 7.44 -7.49 12.62
C SER A 68 6.47 -8.38 11.82
N ALA A 69 5.33 -8.73 12.43
CA ALA A 69 4.28 -9.48 11.76
C ALA A 69 3.65 -8.66 10.62
N GLY A 70 3.36 -7.38 10.88
CA GLY A 70 2.83 -6.46 9.86
C GLY A 70 3.78 -6.27 8.68
N VAL A 71 5.10 -6.17 8.92
CA VAL A 71 6.11 -6.13 7.84
C VAL A 71 6.05 -7.41 7.01
N THR A 72 6.01 -8.56 7.67
CA THR A 72 5.98 -9.87 7.01
C THR A 72 4.73 -10.01 6.13
N ALA A 73 3.55 -9.70 6.67
CA ALA A 73 2.29 -9.73 5.95
C ALA A 73 2.29 -8.76 4.75
N THR A 74 2.71 -7.51 4.97
CA THR A 74 2.79 -6.47 3.93
C THR A 74 3.66 -6.91 2.76
N VAL A 75 4.86 -7.40 3.04
CA VAL A 75 5.82 -7.81 2.00
C VAL A 75 5.32 -9.05 1.28
N LEU A 76 4.79 -10.05 1.99
CA LEU A 76 4.33 -11.30 1.40
C LEU A 76 3.13 -11.06 0.47
N VAL A 77 2.10 -10.33 0.93
CA VAL A 77 0.90 -10.02 0.14
C VAL A 77 1.27 -9.17 -1.07
N SER A 78 2.10 -8.14 -0.89
CA SER A 78 2.53 -7.25 -1.99
C SER A 78 3.35 -8.02 -3.03
N PHE A 79 4.24 -8.91 -2.59
CA PHE A 79 5.04 -9.75 -3.47
C PHE A 79 4.17 -10.72 -4.27
N LEU A 80 3.31 -11.49 -3.60
CA LEU A 80 2.44 -12.48 -4.25
C LEU A 80 1.41 -11.80 -5.16
N GLY A 81 0.81 -10.69 -4.71
CA GLY A 81 -0.13 -9.90 -5.49
C GLY A 81 0.52 -9.29 -6.73
N THR A 82 1.72 -8.70 -6.60
CA THR A 82 2.46 -8.14 -7.74
C THR A 82 2.90 -9.24 -8.71
N LEU A 83 3.34 -10.40 -8.20
CA LEU A 83 3.70 -11.54 -9.03
C LEU A 83 2.49 -12.07 -9.81
N ALA A 84 1.34 -12.20 -9.16
CA ALA A 84 0.09 -12.56 -9.82
C ALA A 84 -0.36 -11.50 -10.84
N MET A 85 -0.15 -10.22 -10.57
CA MET A 85 -0.43 -9.12 -11.49
C MET A 85 0.42 -9.23 -12.77
N ALA A 86 1.70 -9.57 -12.60
CA ALA A 86 2.61 -9.79 -13.72
C ALA A 86 2.24 -11.06 -14.50
N LEU A 87 2.07 -12.21 -13.83
CA LEU A 87 1.91 -13.50 -14.51
C LEU A 87 0.50 -13.71 -15.07
N TYR A 88 -0.55 -13.40 -14.30
CA TYR A 88 -1.94 -13.66 -14.69
C TYR A 88 -2.57 -12.48 -15.43
N ALA A 89 -2.46 -11.26 -14.88
CA ALA A 89 -3.06 -10.08 -15.50
C ALA A 89 -2.19 -9.45 -16.61
N LYS A 90 -0.90 -9.83 -16.69
CA LYS A 90 0.06 -9.27 -17.66
C LYS A 90 0.11 -7.74 -17.63
N ASN A 91 0.02 -7.17 -16.43
CA ASN A 91 0.04 -5.72 -16.22
C ASN A 91 1.24 -5.32 -15.35
N PRO A 92 2.00 -4.27 -15.74
CA PRO A 92 3.15 -3.79 -14.97
C PRO A 92 2.69 -2.89 -13.81
N ILE A 93 1.82 -3.42 -12.96
CA ILE A 93 1.23 -2.70 -11.83
C ILE A 93 1.73 -3.35 -10.53
N LEU A 94 2.27 -2.53 -9.64
CA LEU A 94 2.64 -2.94 -8.30
C LEU A 94 1.37 -3.03 -7.43
N ILE A 95 1.20 -4.15 -6.73
CA ILE A 95 0.20 -4.29 -5.67
C ILE A 95 0.86 -3.94 -4.33
N ALA A 96 0.21 -3.04 -3.60
CA ALA A 96 0.59 -2.63 -2.26
C ALA A 96 -0.69 -2.37 -1.43
N PRO A 97 -0.61 -2.39 -0.09
CA PRO A 97 -1.73 -2.05 0.77
C PRO A 97 -2.39 -0.69 0.45
N GLY A 98 -3.73 -0.68 0.43
CA GLY A 98 -4.52 0.55 0.33
C GLY A 98 -4.38 1.41 1.58
N MET A 99 -3.75 2.58 1.43
CA MET A 99 -3.42 3.47 2.55
C MET A 99 -4.64 4.19 3.15
N GLY A 100 -5.80 4.17 2.47
CA GLY A 100 -7.04 4.64 3.07
C GLY A 100 -7.66 3.60 4.01
N ILE A 101 -7.65 2.33 3.58
CA ILE A 101 -8.31 1.24 4.28
C ILE A 101 -7.56 0.83 5.54
N ASN A 102 -6.22 0.84 5.55
CA ASN A 102 -5.45 0.52 6.75
C ASN A 102 -5.68 1.53 7.89
N ILE A 103 -5.86 2.81 7.57
CA ILE A 103 -6.17 3.87 8.54
C ILE A 103 -7.60 3.72 9.06
N LEU A 104 -8.57 3.47 8.18
CA LEU A 104 -9.95 3.17 8.58
C LEU A 104 -9.99 1.96 9.54
N PHE A 105 -9.25 0.91 9.22
CA PHE A 105 -9.12 -0.28 10.06
C PHE A 105 -8.49 0.06 11.43
N ALA A 106 -7.29 0.62 11.45
CA ALA A 106 -6.54 0.83 12.69
C ALA A 106 -7.20 1.89 13.58
N TYR A 107 -7.47 3.07 13.03
CA TYR A 107 -7.90 4.22 13.84
C TYR A 107 -9.41 4.29 14.02
N THR A 108 -10.20 3.98 12.99
CA THR A 108 -11.67 4.09 13.10
C THR A 108 -12.29 2.85 13.73
N MET A 109 -11.92 1.65 13.27
CA MET A 109 -12.52 0.40 13.76
C MET A 109 -11.92 -0.05 15.08
N VAL A 110 -10.60 -0.20 15.14
CA VAL A 110 -9.95 -0.78 16.32
C VAL A 110 -9.79 0.25 17.44
N VAL A 111 -9.17 1.40 17.18
CA VAL A 111 -8.94 2.42 18.22
C VAL A 111 -10.22 3.19 18.54
N GLY A 112 -10.91 3.73 17.53
CA GLY A 112 -12.06 4.61 17.70
C GLY A 112 -13.32 3.89 18.19
N ALA A 113 -13.71 2.84 17.48
CA ALA A 113 -14.90 2.03 17.81
C ALA A 113 -14.63 0.91 18.82
N LYS A 114 -13.37 0.73 19.25
CA LYS A 114 -12.95 -0.29 20.23
C LYS A 114 -13.34 -1.72 19.83
N ILE A 115 -13.38 -1.99 18.53
CA ILE A 115 -13.65 -3.33 18.01
C ILE A 115 -12.44 -4.21 18.31
N PRO A 116 -12.62 -5.41 18.90
CA PRO A 116 -11.52 -6.35 19.09
C PRO A 116 -10.80 -6.63 17.76
N LEU A 117 -9.47 -6.61 17.77
CA LEU A 117 -8.63 -6.70 16.58
C LEU A 117 -8.97 -7.92 15.70
N GLN A 118 -9.20 -9.08 16.31
CA GLN A 118 -9.55 -10.32 15.61
C GLN A 118 -10.91 -10.20 14.88
N ILE A 119 -11.87 -9.51 15.49
CA ILE A 119 -13.18 -9.24 14.89
C ILE A 119 -13.01 -8.24 13.74
N ALA A 120 -12.22 -7.19 13.92
CA ALA A 120 -11.94 -6.21 12.87
C ALA A 120 -11.29 -6.87 11.64
N LEU A 121 -10.34 -7.80 11.83
CA LEU A 121 -9.75 -8.60 10.75
C LEU A 121 -10.77 -9.52 10.09
N GLY A 122 -11.71 -10.07 10.87
CA GLY A 122 -12.85 -10.81 10.34
C GLY A 122 -13.72 -9.95 9.43
N CYS A 123 -13.96 -8.69 9.79
CA CYS A 123 -14.68 -7.74 8.95
C CYS A 123 -13.93 -7.44 7.64
N VAL A 124 -12.60 -7.29 7.70
CA VAL A 124 -11.74 -7.14 6.51
C VAL A 124 -11.85 -8.38 5.63
N LEU A 125 -11.77 -9.59 6.20
CA LEU A 125 -11.91 -10.82 5.43
C LEU A 125 -13.27 -10.91 4.74
N TRP A 126 -14.37 -10.71 5.47
CA TRP A 126 -15.72 -10.76 4.87
C TRP A 126 -15.91 -9.67 3.82
N GLY A 127 -15.36 -8.48 4.05
CA GLY A 127 -15.34 -7.41 3.05
C GLY A 127 -14.59 -7.84 1.78
N SER A 128 -13.41 -8.45 1.93
CA SER A 128 -12.64 -9.00 0.82
C SER A 128 -13.31 -10.18 0.13
N VAL A 129 -14.06 -11.04 0.85
CA VAL A 129 -14.87 -12.12 0.25
C VAL A 129 -15.96 -11.52 -0.63
N ILE A 130 -16.72 -10.56 -0.12
CA ILE A 130 -17.78 -9.89 -0.90
C ILE A 130 -17.16 -9.17 -2.09
N PHE A 131 -16.06 -8.45 -1.90
CA PHE A 131 -15.35 -7.78 -3.00
C PHE A 131 -14.85 -8.78 -4.05
N THR A 132 -14.33 -9.93 -3.63
CA THR A 132 -13.90 -11.01 -4.55
C THR A 132 -15.09 -11.51 -5.37
N VAL A 133 -16.22 -11.82 -4.72
CA VAL A 133 -17.45 -12.19 -5.42
C VAL A 133 -17.82 -11.10 -6.44
N LEU A 134 -17.87 -9.84 -6.04
CA LEU A 134 -18.20 -8.73 -6.95
C LEU A 134 -17.22 -8.60 -8.14
N ALA A 135 -15.92 -8.84 -7.90
CA ALA A 135 -14.89 -8.81 -8.93
C ALA A 135 -15.09 -9.91 -9.98
N PHE A 136 -15.42 -11.13 -9.55
CA PHE A 136 -15.64 -12.28 -10.45
C PHE A 136 -16.97 -12.22 -11.21
N PHE A 137 -18.05 -11.72 -10.58
CA PHE A 137 -19.39 -11.71 -11.19
C PHE A 137 -19.64 -10.57 -12.20
N ASN A 138 -18.61 -9.80 -12.60
CA ASN A 138 -18.69 -8.72 -13.60
C ASN A 138 -19.82 -7.69 -13.37
N VAL A 139 -20.35 -7.54 -12.13
CA VAL A 139 -21.31 -6.47 -11.76
C VAL A 139 -20.71 -5.07 -12.00
N ARG A 140 -19.38 -5.04 -12.13
CA ARG A 140 -18.50 -3.99 -12.63
C ARG A 140 -19.13 -2.96 -13.57
N GLN A 141 -19.77 -3.35 -14.67
CA GLN A 141 -20.29 -2.36 -15.64
C GLN A 141 -21.40 -1.51 -14.99
N ALA A 142 -22.34 -2.16 -14.29
CA ALA A 142 -23.42 -1.47 -13.58
C ALA A 142 -22.92 -0.57 -12.44
N VAL A 143 -21.83 -0.95 -11.76
CA VAL A 143 -21.26 -0.12 -10.68
C VAL A 143 -20.38 1.02 -11.23
N ILE A 144 -19.65 0.81 -12.32
CA ILE A 144 -18.86 1.86 -12.99
C ILE A 144 -19.79 2.90 -13.63
N ASP A 145 -20.84 2.44 -14.33
CA ASP A 145 -21.81 3.28 -15.03
C ASP A 145 -22.77 3.97 -14.04
N GLY A 146 -23.04 3.33 -12.89
CA GLY A 146 -23.93 3.87 -11.86
C GLY A 146 -23.31 4.98 -11.01
N ILE A 147 -21.99 5.24 -11.13
CA ILE A 147 -21.27 6.13 -10.21
C ILE A 147 -20.68 7.31 -10.96
N PRO A 148 -21.28 8.50 -10.78
CA PRO A 148 -20.79 9.72 -11.41
C PRO A 148 -19.31 9.94 -11.10
N ALA A 149 -18.54 10.41 -12.08
CA ALA A 149 -17.14 10.79 -11.90
C ALA A 149 -16.95 11.75 -10.71
N SER A 150 -17.93 12.62 -10.46
CA SER A 150 -18.00 13.53 -9.33
C SER A 150 -17.93 12.81 -7.97
N LEU A 151 -18.68 11.72 -7.80
CA LEU A 151 -18.71 10.96 -6.55
C LEU A 151 -17.40 10.20 -6.33
N ARG A 152 -16.84 9.64 -7.40
CA ARG A 152 -15.52 8.99 -7.37
C ARG A 152 -14.42 9.95 -6.92
N ASN A 153 -14.40 11.15 -7.51
CA ASN A 153 -13.44 12.19 -7.15
C ASN A 153 -13.64 12.66 -5.69
N ALA A 154 -14.90 12.79 -5.23
CA ALA A 154 -15.19 13.19 -3.86
C ALA A 154 -14.70 12.15 -2.83
N ILE A 155 -14.88 10.85 -3.10
CA ILE A 155 -14.39 9.76 -2.24
C ILE A 155 -12.86 9.80 -2.15
N SER A 156 -12.16 9.92 -3.28
CA SER A 156 -10.69 10.04 -3.31
C SER A 156 -10.19 11.27 -2.56
N CYS A 157 -10.82 12.44 -2.76
CA CYS A 157 -10.47 13.67 -2.03
C CYS A 157 -10.72 13.55 -0.52
N GLY A 158 -11.86 12.96 -0.12
CA GLY A 158 -12.22 12.76 1.28
C GLY A 158 -11.22 11.85 2.01
N MET A 159 -10.86 10.72 1.40
CA MET A 159 -9.83 9.82 1.94
C MET A 159 -8.47 10.51 2.02
N GLY A 160 -8.06 11.27 0.99
CA GLY A 160 -6.78 12.00 1.00
C GLY A 160 -6.70 13.03 2.13
N LEU A 161 -7.76 13.84 2.33
CA LEU A 161 -7.84 14.80 3.43
C LEU A 161 -7.84 14.11 4.81
N PHE A 162 -8.51 12.96 4.92
CA PHE A 162 -8.53 12.18 6.15
C PHE A 162 -7.14 11.62 6.49
N ILE A 163 -6.43 11.05 5.51
CA ILE A 163 -5.06 10.55 5.68
C ILE A 163 -4.12 11.71 6.06
N ALA A 164 -4.27 12.87 5.43
CA ALA A 164 -3.48 14.06 5.75
C ALA A 164 -3.72 14.51 7.20
N LEU A 165 -4.97 14.53 7.68
CA LEU A 165 -5.30 14.84 9.07
C LEU A 165 -4.62 13.88 10.04
N ILE A 166 -4.69 12.57 9.80
CA ILE A 166 -4.03 11.56 10.64
C ILE A 166 -2.51 11.76 10.65
N GLY A 167 -1.91 12.06 9.51
CA GLY A 167 -0.48 12.40 9.43
C GLY A 167 -0.11 13.62 10.29
N LEU A 168 -0.93 14.67 10.27
CA LEU A 168 -0.72 15.87 11.09
C LEU A 168 -0.91 15.60 12.60
N VAL A 169 -1.84 14.71 12.96
CA VAL A 169 -2.05 14.25 14.34
C VAL A 169 -0.88 13.41 14.84
N ASN A 170 -0.37 12.48 14.01
CA ASN A 170 0.78 11.66 14.33
C ASN A 170 2.06 12.50 14.46
N ALA A 171 2.22 13.53 13.62
CA ALA A 171 3.30 14.51 13.72
C ALA A 171 3.17 15.47 14.91
N LYS A 172 2.07 15.39 15.68
CA LYS A 172 1.71 16.32 16.77
C LYS A 172 1.57 17.77 16.32
N PHE A 173 1.42 18.01 15.02
CA PHE A 173 1.15 19.34 14.48
C PHE A 173 -0.28 19.80 14.82
N ILE A 174 -1.21 18.84 14.81
CA ILE A 174 -2.59 19.00 15.28
C ILE A 174 -2.75 18.15 16.54
N SER A 175 -3.18 18.76 17.65
CA SER A 175 -3.63 18.05 18.85
C SER A 175 -5.12 18.28 19.10
N ALA A 176 -5.79 17.29 19.67
CA ALA A 176 -7.17 17.44 20.11
C ALA A 176 -7.21 18.42 21.29
N ASP A 177 -8.01 19.46 21.17
CA ASP A 177 -8.29 20.42 22.24
C ASP A 177 -9.74 20.24 22.72
N PRO A 178 -9.99 20.17 24.03
CA PRO A 178 -11.34 19.99 24.58
C PRO A 178 -12.35 21.08 24.16
N PHE A 179 -11.87 22.26 23.74
CA PHE A 179 -12.69 23.43 23.44
C PHE A 179 -12.75 23.75 21.94
N THR A 180 -11.71 23.44 21.15
CA THR A 180 -11.66 23.79 19.72
C THR A 180 -11.58 22.61 18.75
N VAL A 181 -11.64 21.36 19.24
CA VAL A 181 -11.50 20.11 18.45
C VAL A 181 -10.10 19.93 17.83
N VAL A 182 -9.42 21.01 17.47
CA VAL A 182 -8.07 21.09 16.86
C VAL A 182 -7.30 22.27 17.48
N HIS A 183 -6.07 22.03 17.93
CA HIS A 183 -5.11 23.05 18.36
C HIS A 183 -3.79 22.89 17.59
N ALA A 184 -3.22 24.01 17.15
CA ALA A 184 -1.92 24.05 16.50
C ALA A 184 -0.82 24.03 17.56
N ALA A 185 0.05 23.04 17.53
CA ALA A 185 1.09 22.89 18.54
C ALA A 185 2.16 24.00 18.47
N PRO A 186 2.79 24.35 19.61
CA PRO A 186 3.82 25.39 19.66
C PRO A 186 5.05 24.99 18.84
N PHE A 187 5.67 25.94 18.13
CA PHE A 187 6.88 25.70 17.33
C PHE A 187 8.04 25.17 18.17
N ASN A 188 8.19 23.86 18.21
CA ASN A 188 9.27 23.13 18.87
C ASN A 188 10.21 22.50 17.81
N PRO A 189 11.42 22.05 18.21
CA PRO A 189 12.36 21.42 17.28
C PRO A 189 11.78 20.22 16.50
N ILE A 190 10.82 19.50 17.09
CA ILE A 190 10.14 18.35 16.48
C ILE A 190 9.26 18.79 15.31
N ILE A 191 8.38 19.77 15.54
CA ILE A 191 7.49 20.33 14.52
C ILE A 191 8.29 21.03 13.43
N LEU A 192 9.37 21.72 13.79
CA LEU A 192 10.24 22.34 12.80
C LEU A 192 10.91 21.29 11.91
N THR A 193 11.28 20.13 12.47
CA THR A 193 11.83 19.00 11.70
C THR A 193 10.78 18.33 10.84
N PHE A 194 9.55 18.17 11.34
CA PHE A 194 8.42 17.72 10.55
C PHE A 194 8.17 18.66 9.36
N LEU A 195 8.09 19.97 9.58
CA LEU A 195 7.88 20.96 8.52
C LEU A 195 9.04 20.96 7.51
N ALA A 196 10.28 20.91 7.98
CA ALA A 196 11.45 20.81 7.10
C ALA A 196 11.43 19.51 6.28
N GLY A 197 11.15 18.37 6.91
CA GLY A 197 11.01 17.07 6.26
C GLY A 197 9.88 17.03 5.24
N LEU A 198 8.72 17.61 5.57
CA LEU A 198 7.58 17.75 4.66
C LEU A 198 7.97 18.60 3.44
N MET A 199 8.64 19.73 3.65
CA MET A 199 9.10 20.60 2.55
C MET A 199 10.12 19.90 1.65
N VAL A 200 11.07 19.16 2.22
CA VAL A 200 12.04 18.35 1.45
C VAL A 200 11.30 17.30 0.62
N THR A 201 10.34 16.60 1.23
CA THR A 201 9.56 15.56 0.55
C THR A 201 8.73 16.15 -0.59
N ILE A 202 8.02 17.26 -0.36
CA ILE A 202 7.25 17.97 -1.40
C ILE A 202 8.18 18.41 -2.53
N ALA A 203 9.36 18.96 -2.23
CA ALA A 203 10.31 19.38 -3.26
C ALA A 203 10.83 18.20 -4.10
N LEU A 204 11.07 17.04 -3.49
CA LEU A 204 11.50 15.82 -4.19
C LEU A 204 10.37 15.24 -5.06
N VAL A 205 9.14 15.21 -4.55
CA VAL A 205 7.95 14.76 -5.29
C VAL A 205 7.66 15.70 -6.47
N ALA A 206 7.71 17.03 -6.25
CA ALA A 206 7.51 18.02 -7.31
C ALA A 206 8.57 17.92 -8.42
N ARG A 207 9.80 17.55 -8.07
CA ARG A 207 10.89 17.27 -9.03
C ARG A 207 10.81 15.89 -9.67
N LYS A 208 9.78 15.08 -9.36
CA LYS A 208 9.56 13.72 -9.87
C LYS A 208 10.75 12.79 -9.63
N VAL A 209 11.42 12.92 -8.48
CA VAL A 209 12.55 12.06 -8.11
C VAL A 209 12.04 10.67 -7.74
N PRO A 210 12.59 9.58 -8.31
CA PRO A 210 12.20 8.23 -7.93
C PRO A 210 12.54 7.94 -6.46
N GLY A 211 11.60 7.36 -5.71
CA GLY A 211 11.78 7.13 -4.27
C GLY A 211 11.76 8.41 -3.43
N ALA A 212 11.16 9.50 -3.92
CA ALA A 212 11.07 10.79 -3.21
C ALA A 212 10.60 10.65 -1.75
N LEU A 213 9.61 9.79 -1.48
CA LEU A 213 9.11 9.54 -0.13
C LEU A 213 10.18 8.91 0.77
N ILE A 214 10.91 7.90 0.28
CA ILE A 214 11.99 7.26 1.06
C ILE A 214 13.13 8.24 1.31
N LEU A 215 13.54 8.99 0.29
CA LEU A 215 14.57 10.01 0.45
C LEU A 215 14.14 11.10 1.43
N GLY A 216 12.85 11.47 1.42
CA GLY A 216 12.23 12.37 2.39
C GLY A 216 12.28 11.81 3.81
N ILE A 217 11.94 10.54 4.01
CA ILE A 217 12.05 9.83 5.29
C ILE A 217 13.50 9.85 5.77
N ILE A 218 14.46 9.42 4.93
CA ILE A 218 15.89 9.41 5.28
C ILE A 218 16.38 10.81 5.65
N ALA A 219 16.07 11.82 4.85
CA ALA A 219 16.48 13.20 5.13
C ALA A 219 15.89 13.69 6.45
N THR A 220 14.62 13.40 6.72
CA THR A 220 13.95 13.78 7.98
C THR A 220 14.56 13.04 9.18
N THR A 221 14.85 11.75 9.04
CA THR A 221 15.54 10.97 10.07
C THR A 221 16.92 11.53 10.37
N LEU A 222 17.71 11.89 9.34
CA LEU A 222 19.02 12.51 9.53
C LEU A 222 18.91 13.88 10.23
N MET A 223 17.90 14.69 9.89
CA MET A 223 17.62 15.95 10.58
C MET A 223 17.20 15.74 12.05
N ALA A 224 16.56 14.60 12.37
CA ALA A 224 16.13 14.28 13.73
C ALA A 224 17.27 13.78 14.66
N ILE A 225 18.36 13.22 14.12
CA ILE A 225 19.52 12.73 14.90
C ILE A 225 20.09 13.78 15.88
N PRO A 226 20.42 15.02 15.45
CA PRO A 226 20.95 16.02 16.37
C PRO A 226 19.91 16.41 17.43
N ILE A 227 18.61 16.27 17.16
CA ILE A 227 17.56 16.72 18.07
C ILE A 227 17.47 15.82 19.30
N GLY A 228 17.48 14.50 19.09
CA GLY A 228 17.51 13.53 20.18
C GLY A 228 18.75 13.62 21.08
N ARG A 229 19.85 14.19 20.55
CA ARG A 229 21.11 14.38 21.28
C ARG A 229 21.23 15.73 21.99
N LEU A 230 20.69 16.79 21.40
CA LEU A 230 20.87 18.17 21.88
C LEU A 230 19.71 18.68 22.75
N TRP A 231 18.49 18.17 22.53
CA TRP A 231 17.28 18.59 23.27
C TRP A 231 16.66 17.47 24.12
N GLY A 232 17.32 16.32 24.23
CA GLY A 232 16.87 15.15 24.98
C GLY A 232 16.24 14.07 24.10
N ASP A 233 16.16 12.85 24.63
CA ASP A 233 15.50 11.71 23.98
C ASP A 233 14.00 12.02 23.77
N ALA A 234 13.40 11.43 22.74
CA ALA A 234 12.00 11.65 22.36
C ALA A 234 11.01 11.34 23.51
N THR A 235 11.45 10.63 24.54
CA THR A 235 10.77 10.38 25.82
C THR A 235 10.23 11.64 26.51
N ALA A 236 10.83 12.83 26.32
CA ALA A 236 10.35 14.08 26.92
C ALA A 236 8.97 14.56 26.40
N TYR A 237 8.48 14.01 25.29
CA TYR A 237 7.21 14.39 24.66
C TYR A 237 6.20 13.24 24.57
N TRP A 238 6.54 12.07 25.12
CA TRP A 238 5.60 10.99 25.33
C TRP A 238 4.88 11.23 26.67
N PRO A 239 3.56 10.94 26.78
CA PRO A 239 2.87 10.95 28.06
C PRO A 239 3.67 10.10 29.07
N GLU A 240 3.77 10.55 30.33
CA GLU A 240 4.39 9.74 31.38
C GLU A 240 3.78 8.33 31.38
N GLY A 241 4.63 7.31 31.16
CA GLY A 241 4.21 5.90 31.08
C GLY A 241 3.95 5.35 29.68
N ALA A 242 3.96 6.17 28.62
CA ALA A 242 3.94 5.67 27.25
C ALA A 242 5.36 5.26 26.85
N ALA A 243 5.59 3.96 26.65
CA ALA A 243 6.88 3.44 26.21
C ALA A 243 7.36 4.22 24.97
N SER A 244 8.61 4.65 24.98
CA SER A 244 9.31 5.08 23.77
C SER A 244 9.37 3.86 22.84
N VAL A 245 8.38 3.73 21.96
CA VAL A 245 8.33 2.61 21.02
C VAL A 245 9.37 2.90 19.95
N THR A 246 10.60 2.45 20.15
CA THR A 246 11.55 2.31 19.06
C THR A 246 10.93 1.36 18.04
N LEU A 247 10.37 1.93 16.97
CA LEU A 247 9.66 1.18 15.92
C LEU A 247 10.56 0.13 15.28
N VAL A 248 11.84 0.47 15.10
CA VAL A 248 12.86 -0.42 14.52
C VAL A 248 14.04 -0.49 15.48
N ASN A 249 14.21 -1.64 16.13
CA ASN A 249 15.42 -1.95 16.89
C ASN A 249 16.35 -2.74 15.98
N TRP A 250 17.62 -2.33 15.91
CA TRP A 250 18.64 -3.11 15.20
C TRP A 250 18.89 -4.42 15.94
N SER A 251 18.34 -5.52 15.44
CA SER A 251 18.48 -6.86 16.02
C SER A 251 19.49 -7.74 15.27
N GLY A 252 20.03 -7.29 14.14
CA GLY A 252 21.03 -7.99 13.35
C GLY A 252 20.90 -7.76 11.84
N LEU A 253 21.73 -8.43 11.06
CA LEU A 253 21.70 -8.39 9.59
C LEU A 253 20.60 -9.28 8.97
N PHE A 254 20.03 -10.19 9.77
CA PHE A 254 19.03 -11.15 9.33
C PHE A 254 17.89 -11.21 10.33
N ALA A 255 16.66 -11.14 9.83
CA ALA A 255 15.44 -11.34 10.61
C ALA A 255 14.58 -12.38 9.88
N ALA A 256 14.16 -13.42 10.61
CA ALA A 256 13.22 -14.39 10.07
C ALA A 256 11.82 -13.74 9.95
N PRO A 257 11.00 -14.16 8.97
CA PRO A 257 9.61 -13.71 8.87
C PRO A 257 8.84 -14.07 10.15
N ASP A 258 8.01 -13.14 10.60
CA ASP A 258 7.20 -13.29 11.80
C ASP A 258 5.76 -13.67 11.41
N PHE A 259 5.40 -14.92 11.69
CA PHE A 259 4.06 -15.47 11.46
C PHE A 259 3.24 -15.59 12.75
N SER A 260 3.64 -14.92 13.83
CA SER A 260 2.93 -14.97 15.13
C SER A 260 1.47 -14.52 15.03
N PHE A 261 1.17 -13.67 14.06
CA PHE A 261 -0.15 -13.08 13.86
C PHE A 261 -0.98 -13.78 12.77
N LEU A 262 -0.47 -14.88 12.20
CA LEU A 262 -1.14 -15.67 11.18
C LEU A 262 -2.43 -16.29 11.73
N GLY A 263 -3.55 -16.07 11.04
CA GLY A 263 -4.83 -16.70 11.34
C GLY A 263 -5.56 -16.16 12.57
N GLN A 264 -5.14 -15.01 13.11
CA GLN A 264 -5.78 -14.33 14.25
C GLN A 264 -7.10 -13.62 13.84
N VAL A 265 -8.00 -14.35 13.17
CA VAL A 265 -9.23 -13.82 12.57
C VAL A 265 -10.46 -14.43 13.24
N ASP A 266 -11.36 -13.57 13.74
CA ASP A 266 -12.66 -14.01 14.26
C ASP A 266 -13.74 -13.89 13.18
N LEU A 267 -14.02 -15.00 12.52
CA LEU A 267 -15.00 -15.11 11.43
C LEU A 267 -16.45 -15.00 11.90
N LEU A 268 -16.75 -15.53 13.08
CA LEU A 268 -18.12 -15.62 13.58
C LEU A 268 -18.49 -14.35 14.35
N GLY A 269 -17.56 -13.80 15.13
CA GLY A 269 -17.73 -12.53 15.83
C GLY A 269 -17.90 -11.36 14.88
N SER A 270 -17.23 -11.37 13.73
CA SER A 270 -17.32 -10.31 12.71
C SER A 270 -18.65 -10.25 11.95
N LEU A 271 -19.45 -11.34 11.93
CA LEU A 271 -20.75 -11.38 11.26
C LEU A 271 -21.92 -10.85 12.12
N ARG A 272 -21.64 -10.34 13.32
CA ARG A 272 -22.68 -9.73 14.16
C ARG A 272 -23.27 -8.49 13.47
N LEU A 273 -24.56 -8.25 13.70
CA LEU A 273 -25.28 -7.13 13.08
C LEU A 273 -24.61 -5.76 13.33
N GLU A 274 -23.97 -5.61 14.48
CA GLU A 274 -23.23 -4.39 14.88
C GLU A 274 -22.04 -4.06 13.98
N TYR A 275 -21.46 -5.07 13.30
CA TYR A 275 -20.28 -4.89 12.45
C TYR A 275 -20.57 -4.84 10.95
N LEU A 276 -21.79 -5.17 10.53
CA LEU A 276 -22.21 -5.09 9.12
C LEU A 276 -21.97 -3.72 8.48
N PRO A 277 -22.18 -2.57 9.15
CA PRO A 277 -21.87 -1.27 8.56
C PRO A 277 -20.39 -1.11 8.21
N TYR A 278 -19.47 -1.65 9.03
CA TYR A 278 -18.04 -1.59 8.77
C TYR A 278 -17.64 -2.49 7.60
N ILE A 279 -18.19 -3.72 7.54
CA ILE A 279 -17.99 -4.61 6.39
C ILE A 279 -18.46 -3.92 5.10
N PHE A 280 -19.64 -3.29 5.14
CA PHE A 280 -20.17 -2.55 4.00
C PHE A 280 -19.22 -1.42 3.58
N VAL A 281 -18.77 -0.57 4.52
CA VAL A 281 -17.83 0.51 4.21
C VAL A 281 -16.53 -0.04 3.62
N LEU A 282 -15.96 -1.11 4.19
CA LEU A 282 -14.73 -1.74 3.68
C LEU A 282 -14.90 -2.26 2.25
N VAL A 283 -16.02 -2.92 1.93
CA VAL A 283 -16.32 -3.40 0.56
C VAL A 283 -16.32 -2.25 -0.43
N PHE A 284 -17.06 -1.18 -0.11
CA PHE A 284 -17.20 -0.04 -1.02
C PHE A 284 -15.91 0.74 -1.15
N THR A 285 -15.21 1.02 -0.05
CA THR A 285 -13.91 1.68 -0.07
C THR A 285 -12.92 0.91 -0.92
N ASN A 286 -12.82 -0.40 -0.72
CA ASN A 286 -11.92 -1.25 -1.52
C ASN A 286 -12.31 -1.22 -3.00
N PHE A 287 -13.59 -1.38 -3.31
CA PHE A 287 -14.07 -1.32 -4.68
C PHE A 287 -13.73 0.02 -5.36
N PHE A 288 -13.89 1.15 -4.66
CA PHE A 288 -13.58 2.47 -5.21
C PHE A 288 -12.10 2.74 -5.35
N GLU A 289 -11.30 2.35 -4.37
CA GLU A 289 -9.85 2.52 -4.39
C GLU A 289 -9.24 1.72 -5.55
N SER A 290 -9.62 0.45 -5.72
CA SER A 290 -9.17 -0.38 -6.84
C SER A 290 -9.55 0.23 -8.19
N LEU A 291 -10.81 0.61 -8.39
CA LEU A 291 -11.26 1.17 -9.66
C LEU A 291 -10.58 2.50 -10.00
N SER A 292 -10.54 3.44 -9.06
CA SER A 292 -9.93 4.74 -9.28
C SER A 292 -8.42 4.63 -9.53
N THR A 293 -7.74 3.71 -8.83
CA THR A 293 -6.33 3.43 -9.02
C THR A 293 -6.04 2.81 -10.38
N PHE A 294 -6.82 1.81 -10.82
CA PHE A 294 -6.64 1.23 -12.16
C PHE A 294 -6.86 2.23 -13.29
N LEU A 295 -7.88 3.10 -13.16
CA LEU A 295 -8.12 4.15 -14.13
C LEU A 295 -7.01 5.20 -14.12
N GLY A 296 -6.57 5.65 -12.94
CA GLY A 296 -5.51 6.65 -12.81
C GLY A 296 -4.17 6.16 -13.34
N ILE A 297 -3.77 4.92 -13.00
CA ILE A 297 -2.53 4.30 -13.48
C ILE A 297 -2.62 4.03 -14.99
N SER A 298 -3.78 3.61 -15.49
CA SER A 298 -3.97 3.39 -16.92
C SER A 298 -3.82 4.66 -17.74
N GLU A 299 -4.38 5.77 -17.27
CA GLU A 299 -4.21 7.09 -17.86
C GLU A 299 -2.74 7.54 -17.84
N ALA A 300 -2.11 7.48 -16.68
CA ALA A 300 -0.74 7.97 -16.50
C ALA A 300 0.32 7.09 -17.18
N GLY A 301 0.09 5.78 -17.25
CA GLY A 301 0.99 4.78 -17.81
C GLY A 301 0.73 4.41 -19.27
N ASN A 302 -0.25 5.04 -19.92
CA ASN A 302 -0.73 4.65 -21.25
C ASN A 302 -1.08 3.15 -21.36
N LEU A 303 -1.71 2.61 -20.31
CA LEU A 303 -2.10 1.19 -20.22
C LEU A 303 -3.59 1.04 -20.53
N LYS A 304 -4.05 1.60 -21.65
CA LYS A 304 -5.45 1.51 -22.10
C LYS A 304 -5.60 0.47 -23.20
N ASP A 305 -6.77 -0.15 -23.26
CA ASP A 305 -7.21 -0.98 -24.38
C ASP A 305 -7.80 -0.13 -25.52
N ALA A 306 -8.25 -0.80 -26.58
CA ALA A 306 -8.81 -0.15 -27.77
C ALA A 306 -10.09 0.67 -27.47
N ASP A 307 -10.80 0.32 -26.41
CA ASP A 307 -12.04 0.99 -25.98
C ASP A 307 -11.75 2.14 -24.99
N GLY A 308 -10.48 2.42 -24.71
CA GLY A 308 -10.05 3.46 -23.76
C GLY A 308 -10.14 3.04 -22.28
N ASN A 309 -10.46 1.77 -22.00
CA ASN A 309 -10.51 1.22 -20.65
C ASN A 309 -9.14 0.71 -20.20
N PRO A 310 -8.89 0.50 -18.89
CA PRO A 310 -7.63 -0.06 -18.44
C PRO A 310 -7.38 -1.47 -19.01
N ARG A 311 -6.17 -1.69 -19.55
CA ARG A 311 -5.73 -2.98 -20.11
C ARG A 311 -5.94 -4.11 -19.09
N ASN A 312 -6.48 -5.25 -19.51
CA ASN A 312 -6.65 -6.47 -18.69
C ASN A 312 -7.25 -6.26 -17.29
N ILE A 313 -8.11 -5.25 -17.16
CA ILE A 313 -8.71 -4.83 -15.90
C ILE A 313 -9.51 -5.94 -15.18
N LYS A 314 -10.15 -6.86 -15.91
CA LYS A 314 -10.84 -8.01 -15.26
C LYS A 314 -9.84 -8.86 -14.48
N GLN A 315 -8.75 -9.24 -15.14
CA GLN A 315 -7.70 -10.03 -14.55
C GLN A 315 -7.00 -9.29 -13.42
N SER A 316 -6.75 -7.98 -13.60
CA SER A 316 -6.18 -7.14 -12.54
C SER A 316 -7.07 -7.04 -11.31
N MET A 317 -8.38 -6.90 -11.47
CA MET A 317 -9.32 -6.88 -10.35
C MET A 317 -9.41 -8.23 -9.64
N HIS A 318 -9.31 -9.37 -10.35
CA HIS A 318 -9.24 -10.68 -9.70
C HIS A 318 -7.99 -10.79 -8.81
N VAL A 319 -6.84 -10.36 -9.32
CA VAL A 319 -5.58 -10.39 -8.56
C VAL A 319 -5.67 -9.51 -7.32
N ASP A 320 -6.19 -8.29 -7.49
CA ASP A 320 -6.37 -7.34 -6.41
C ASP A 320 -7.31 -7.87 -5.32
N ALA A 321 -8.45 -8.46 -5.72
CA ALA A 321 -9.39 -9.05 -4.78
C ALA A 321 -8.82 -10.26 -4.04
N LEU A 322 -8.06 -11.12 -4.72
CA LEU A 322 -7.38 -12.26 -4.09
C LEU A 322 -6.27 -11.81 -3.14
N ALA A 323 -5.54 -10.74 -3.47
CA ALA A 323 -4.54 -10.15 -2.58
C ALA A 323 -5.20 -9.58 -1.31
N ALA A 324 -6.32 -8.87 -1.46
CA ALA A 324 -7.12 -8.36 -0.35
C ALA A 324 -7.76 -9.49 0.49
N LEU A 325 -8.10 -10.62 -0.12
CA LEU A 325 -8.61 -11.79 0.61
C LEU A 325 -7.49 -12.48 1.40
N ALA A 326 -6.28 -12.52 0.85
CA ALA A 326 -5.11 -13.10 1.50
C ALA A 326 -4.54 -12.23 2.62
N SER A 327 -4.80 -10.91 2.65
CA SER A 327 -4.23 -10.01 3.66
C SER A 327 -4.77 -10.29 5.06
N ALA A 328 -6.09 -10.34 5.24
CA ALA A 328 -6.71 -10.54 6.55
C ALA A 328 -6.20 -11.76 7.36
N PRO A 329 -6.01 -12.96 6.79
CA PRO A 329 -5.44 -14.10 7.53
C PRO A 329 -3.93 -13.98 7.76
N LEU A 330 -3.21 -13.13 7.02
CA LEU A 330 -1.78 -12.90 7.19
C LEU A 330 -1.48 -11.80 8.23
N GLY A 331 -2.42 -10.89 8.48
CA GLY A 331 -2.28 -9.74 9.39
C GLY A 331 -2.34 -8.43 8.63
#